data_AF-A0A2N6M6Z7-F1
#
_entry.id   AF-A0A2N6M6Z7-F1
#
_cell.length_a   1.000
_cell.length_b   1.000
_cell.length_c   1.000
_cell.angle_alpha   90.00
_cell.angle_beta   90.00
_cell.angle_gamma   90.00
#
_symmetry.space_group_name_H-M   'P 1'
#
loop_
_entity.id
_entity.type
_entity.pdbx_description
1 polymer ?
#
loop_
_entity_poly.entity_id
_entity_poly.type
_entity_poly.pdbx_seq_one_letter_code
_entity_poly.pdbx_strand_id
1 'polypeptide(L)'
;MLKSVEIVQNPSVKRLLKLWARRYTLDFSHVSLEKSLYTSLMTTASPEGRALTSARLRDNVLNINCQMACIQAKTFYSYIPNIVDLNEARLITQFAFRVYKKILDIYEKHSVEINVPTNETWENNHIFILGIPEITQLAYSLEPVLLVFQEQHVISRDWRSLGFMTTQLNFTNQLILKKLTPTEKILLTPYLKFVEEQVATPWQRVCAAAVKYEIDSPELKLIEQMILATPKIAESVYQQLVELLPNHHSRRGELSKADVKHSCLRDLNMFQAYLWLCFLEKSMTSIETELLPLCVMVVEGVGIQWEMTEKWCQILTETIISHLDTEQKTLLCPYLQQMQQLFLQERSRLGYKKELAGGIV
;
A
#
# COMPACT_ATOMS: atom_id res chain seq x y z
N MET A 1 4.76 -9.65 -5.41
CA MET A 1 5.49 -9.91 -4.14
C MET A 1 6.70 -8.98 -4.05
N LEU A 2 7.33 -8.80 -2.89
CA LEU A 2 8.59 -8.05 -2.77
C LEU A 2 9.68 -8.83 -3.52
N LYS A 3 10.38 -8.14 -4.41
CA LYS A 3 11.53 -8.66 -5.14
C LYS A 3 12.64 -7.63 -5.00
N SER A 4 13.85 -8.07 -4.64
CA SER A 4 15.02 -7.21 -4.69
C SER A 4 15.18 -6.66 -6.09
N VAL A 5 15.40 -5.35 -6.18
CA VAL A 5 15.61 -4.68 -7.46
C VAL A 5 16.71 -3.63 -7.27
N GLU A 6 17.69 -3.67 -8.16
CA GLU A 6 18.73 -2.66 -8.20
C GLU A 6 18.15 -1.36 -8.80
N ILE A 7 18.33 -0.26 -8.07
CA ILE A 7 17.86 1.06 -8.51
C ILE A 7 19.04 1.79 -9.16
N VAL A 8 19.06 1.76 -10.48
CA VAL A 8 20.04 2.53 -11.27
C VAL A 8 19.70 4.02 -11.20
N GLN A 9 20.67 4.83 -10.78
CA GLN A 9 20.47 6.26 -10.58
C GLN A 9 20.55 7.02 -11.91
N ASN A 10 19.42 7.14 -12.61
CA ASN A 10 19.28 8.02 -13.78
C ASN A 10 18.17 9.09 -13.57
N PRO A 11 18.07 10.12 -14.42
CA PRO A 11 17.07 11.18 -14.25
C PRO A 11 15.62 10.69 -14.21
N SER A 12 15.25 9.73 -15.06
CA SER A 12 13.90 9.17 -15.14
C SER A 12 13.51 8.42 -13.86
N VAL A 13 14.40 7.56 -13.36
CA VAL A 13 14.25 6.84 -12.09
C VAL A 13 14.15 7.83 -10.93
N LYS A 14 15.03 8.85 -10.88
CA LYS A 14 14.99 9.88 -9.83
C LYS A 14 13.68 10.66 -9.81
N ARG A 15 13.06 10.92 -10.97
CA ARG A 15 11.74 11.55 -11.02
C ARG A 15 10.66 10.65 -10.42
N LEU A 16 10.61 9.37 -10.82
CA LEU A 16 9.61 8.45 -10.26
C LEU A 16 9.82 8.20 -8.76
N LEU A 17 11.06 8.10 -8.28
CA LEU A 17 11.35 8.00 -6.85
C LEU A 17 10.80 9.19 -6.06
N LYS A 18 10.95 10.42 -6.57
CA LYS A 18 10.37 11.61 -5.94
C LYS A 18 8.84 11.55 -5.89
N LEU A 19 8.20 11.07 -6.98
CA LEU A 19 6.74 10.91 -7.02
C LEU A 19 6.27 9.83 -6.05
N TRP A 20 6.99 8.72 -5.94
CA TRP A 20 6.71 7.66 -4.97
C TRP A 20 6.86 8.17 -3.53
N ALA A 21 7.94 8.91 -3.23
CA ALA A 21 8.19 9.49 -1.91
C ALA A 21 7.05 10.40 -1.42
N ARG A 22 6.43 11.17 -2.32
CA ARG A 22 5.29 12.05 -1.99
C ARG A 22 4.12 11.32 -1.32
N ARG A 23 3.97 10.00 -1.50
CA ARG A 23 2.93 9.20 -0.84
C ARG A 23 3.08 9.12 0.69
N TYR A 24 4.27 9.41 1.20
CA TYR A 24 4.65 9.35 2.61
C TYR A 24 5.17 10.70 3.12
N THR A 25 5.01 11.75 2.31
CA THR A 25 5.38 13.11 2.65
C THR A 25 4.14 13.87 3.11
N LEU A 26 4.26 14.55 4.24
CA LEU A 26 3.27 15.47 4.78
C LEU A 26 3.79 16.89 4.53
N ASP A 27 3.06 17.62 3.70
CA ASP A 27 3.39 19.00 3.35
C ASP A 27 2.45 19.94 4.11
N PHE A 28 3.02 20.72 5.03
CA PHE A 28 2.30 21.70 5.83
C PHE A 28 2.50 23.13 5.32
N SER A 29 3.10 23.33 4.14
CA SER A 29 3.36 24.65 3.55
C SER A 29 2.12 25.54 3.43
N HIS A 30 0.94 24.95 3.33
CA HIS A 30 -0.34 25.63 3.18
C HIS A 30 -1.29 25.45 4.38
N VAL A 31 -0.81 24.90 5.50
CA VAL A 31 -1.63 24.58 6.69
C VAL A 31 -1.14 25.38 7.89
N SER A 32 -2.00 26.25 8.42
CA SER A 32 -1.74 26.91 9.70
C SER A 32 -2.02 25.92 10.84
N LEU A 33 -0.96 25.53 11.57
CA LEU A 33 -1.09 24.70 12.76
C LEU A 33 -1.30 25.59 13.99
N GLU A 34 -2.19 25.16 14.89
CA GLU A 34 -2.29 25.76 16.22
C GLU A 34 -0.91 25.74 16.92
N LYS A 35 -0.56 26.84 17.58
CA LYS A 35 0.76 27.00 18.24
C LYS A 35 1.08 25.84 19.20
N SER A 36 0.09 25.37 19.95
CA SER A 36 0.20 24.25 20.89
C SER A 36 0.58 22.96 20.17
N LEU A 37 -0.13 22.64 19.08
CA LEU A 37 0.13 21.47 18.24
C LEU A 37 1.50 21.56 17.56
N TYR A 38 1.88 22.73 17.04
CA TYR A 38 3.20 22.96 16.47
C TYR A 38 4.31 22.67 17.49
N THR A 39 4.22 23.27 18.69
CA THR A 39 5.24 23.08 19.74
C THR A 39 5.35 21.61 20.17
N SER A 40 4.21 20.92 20.30
CA SER A 40 4.19 19.50 20.63
C SER A 40 4.77 18.64 19.51
N LEU A 41 4.46 18.96 18.25
CA LEU A 41 4.98 18.26 17.07
C LEU A 41 6.50 18.42 16.98
N MET A 42 7.00 19.63 17.19
CA MET A 42 8.44 19.95 17.24
C MET A 42 9.16 19.15 18.32
N THR A 43 8.58 19.11 19.52
CA THR A 43 9.12 18.33 20.64
C THR A 43 9.13 16.84 20.30
N THR A 44 8.07 16.33 19.67
CA THR A 44 7.97 14.91 19.29
C THR A 44 8.92 14.56 18.14
N ALA A 45 9.19 15.50 17.23
CA ALA A 45 10.05 15.31 16.07
C ALA A 45 11.55 15.40 16.40
N SER A 46 11.91 15.96 17.57
CA SER A 46 13.30 16.03 18.03
C SER A 46 13.91 14.63 18.20
N PRO A 47 15.25 14.50 18.19
CA PRO A 47 15.91 13.23 18.48
C PRO A 47 15.44 12.59 19.79
N GLU A 48 15.30 13.38 20.86
CA GLU A 48 14.84 12.94 22.17
C GLU A 48 13.37 12.52 22.14
N GLY A 49 12.50 13.28 21.46
CA GLY A 49 11.08 12.95 21.30
C GLY A 49 10.86 11.67 20.51
N ARG A 50 11.63 11.46 19.45
CA ARG A 50 11.63 10.22 18.65
C ARG A 50 12.14 9.03 19.45
N ALA A 51 13.23 9.21 20.20
CA ALA A 51 13.77 8.19 21.10
C ALA A 51 12.75 7.79 22.18
N LEU A 52 12.08 8.76 22.80
CA LEU A 52 11.03 8.51 23.78
C LEU A 52 9.85 7.74 23.19
N THR A 53 9.38 8.16 22.01
CA THR A 53 8.30 7.48 21.26
C THR A 53 8.70 6.04 20.95
N SER A 54 9.93 5.84 20.46
CA SER A 54 10.44 4.52 20.11
C SER A 54 10.60 3.63 21.34
N ALA A 55 11.18 4.13 22.43
CA ALA A 55 11.38 3.36 23.67
C ALA A 55 10.04 2.88 24.23
N ARG A 56 9.06 3.80 24.34
CA ARG A 56 7.71 3.46 24.83
C ARG A 56 7.02 2.39 23.98
N LEU A 57 7.23 2.38 22.66
CA LEU A 57 6.68 1.32 21.80
C LEU A 57 7.46 0.00 21.91
N ARG A 58 8.77 0.03 22.19
CA ARG A 58 9.60 -1.17 22.36
C ARG A 58 9.34 -1.90 23.69
N ASP A 59 8.94 -1.17 24.74
CA ASP A 59 8.69 -1.68 26.10
C ASP A 59 7.45 -2.57 26.16
N ASN A 60 7.52 -3.74 25.52
CA ASN A 60 6.48 -4.76 25.39
C ASN A 60 5.26 -4.37 24.53
N VAL A 61 4.98 -3.08 24.31
CA VAL A 61 3.84 -2.63 23.49
C VAL A 61 3.90 -3.25 22.09
N LEU A 62 5.06 -3.25 21.45
CA LEU A 62 5.20 -3.82 20.12
C LEU A 62 4.95 -5.34 20.10
N ASN A 63 5.50 -6.08 21.05
CA ASN A 63 5.31 -7.53 21.14
C ASN A 63 3.83 -7.87 21.39
N ILE A 64 3.20 -7.19 22.36
CA ILE A 64 1.78 -7.35 22.67
C ILE A 64 0.92 -7.04 21.45
N ASN A 65 1.17 -5.91 20.76
CA ASN A 65 0.42 -5.52 19.58
C ASN A 65 0.56 -6.53 18.44
N CYS A 66 1.76 -7.08 18.20
CA CYS A 66 1.95 -8.12 17.18
C CYS A 66 1.18 -9.41 17.52
N GLN A 67 1.22 -9.84 18.80
CA GLN A 67 0.47 -11.01 19.25
C GLN A 67 -1.04 -10.80 19.16
N MET A 68 -1.54 -9.64 19.58
CA MET A 68 -2.95 -9.27 19.46
C MET A 68 -3.39 -9.20 18.00
N ALA A 69 -2.55 -8.66 17.11
CA ALA A 69 -2.81 -8.62 15.68
C ALA A 69 -2.90 -10.03 15.07
N CYS A 70 -2.04 -10.96 15.50
CA CYS A 70 -2.13 -12.36 15.10
C CYS A 70 -3.45 -13.00 15.55
N ILE A 71 -3.90 -12.75 16.79
CA ILE A 71 -5.18 -13.25 17.29
C ILE A 71 -6.33 -12.67 16.45
N GLN A 72 -6.32 -11.36 16.19
CA GLN A 72 -7.34 -10.71 15.35
C GLN A 72 -7.35 -11.27 13.93
N ALA A 73 -6.17 -11.53 13.33
CA ALA A 73 -6.06 -12.15 12.02
C ALA A 73 -6.60 -13.59 12.00
N LYS A 74 -6.28 -14.41 13.03
CA LYS A 74 -6.82 -15.78 13.14
C LYS A 74 -8.34 -15.76 13.31
N THR A 75 -8.87 -14.87 14.14
CA THR A 75 -10.32 -14.70 14.31
C THR A 75 -10.97 -14.27 13.00
N PHE A 76 -10.36 -13.33 12.28
CA PHE A 76 -10.86 -12.84 10.99
C PHE A 76 -10.99 -13.97 9.96
N TYR A 77 -10.02 -14.89 9.92
CA TYR A 77 -10.01 -16.04 9.02
C TYR A 77 -10.54 -17.35 9.63
N SER A 78 -11.21 -17.30 10.79
CA SER A 78 -11.67 -18.50 11.53
C SER A 78 -12.61 -19.43 10.73
N TYR A 79 -13.22 -18.92 9.68
CA TYR A 79 -14.09 -19.66 8.78
C TYR A 79 -13.34 -20.49 7.71
N ILE A 80 -12.05 -20.21 7.50
CA ILE A 80 -11.19 -20.97 6.60
C ILE A 80 -10.49 -22.02 7.47
N PRO A 81 -10.81 -23.31 7.32
CA PRO A 81 -10.15 -24.35 8.08
C PRO A 81 -8.64 -24.31 7.83
N ASN A 82 -7.86 -24.27 8.92
CA ASN A 82 -6.40 -24.37 8.90
C ASN A 82 -5.70 -23.39 7.96
N ILE A 83 -6.12 -22.13 7.88
CA ILE A 83 -5.44 -21.11 7.06
C ILE A 83 -3.95 -20.94 7.41
N VAL A 84 -3.65 -20.92 8.71
CA VAL A 84 -2.29 -21.00 9.25
C VAL A 84 -2.36 -21.75 10.58
N ASP A 85 -1.43 -22.68 10.78
CA ASP A 85 -1.33 -23.40 12.05
C ASP A 85 -0.79 -22.49 13.18
N LEU A 86 -0.66 -23.03 14.39
CA LEU A 86 -0.17 -22.24 15.54
C LEU A 86 1.33 -21.91 15.43
N ASN A 87 2.14 -22.81 14.87
CA ASN A 87 3.57 -22.62 14.70
C ASN A 87 3.86 -21.59 13.60
N GLU A 88 3.17 -21.68 12.46
CA GLU A 88 3.23 -20.73 11.36
C GLU A 88 2.80 -19.34 11.82
N ALA A 89 1.65 -19.23 12.49
CA ALA A 89 1.17 -17.96 13.02
C ALA A 89 2.18 -17.34 14.00
N ARG A 90 2.81 -18.15 14.85
CA ARG A 90 3.87 -17.70 15.76
C ARG A 90 5.10 -17.20 15.00
N LEU A 91 5.56 -17.90 13.97
CA LEU A 91 6.69 -17.48 13.13
C LEU A 91 6.38 -16.16 12.41
N ILE A 92 5.22 -16.07 11.74
CA ILE A 92 4.78 -14.84 11.07
C ILE A 92 4.72 -13.67 12.07
N THR A 93 4.24 -13.90 13.29
CA THR A 93 4.23 -12.90 14.37
C THR A 93 5.64 -12.44 14.75
N GLN A 94 6.58 -13.38 14.91
CA GLN A 94 7.98 -13.05 15.23
C GLN A 94 8.66 -12.24 14.13
N PHE A 95 8.41 -12.57 12.86
CA PHE A 95 8.99 -11.82 11.75
C PHE A 95 8.34 -10.45 11.56
N ALA A 96 7.02 -10.33 11.75
CA ALA A 96 6.36 -9.02 11.80
C ALA A 96 6.94 -8.14 12.91
N PHE A 97 7.16 -8.69 14.12
CA PHE A 97 7.81 -7.98 15.20
C PHE A 97 9.19 -7.44 14.79
N ARG A 98 10.00 -8.22 14.06
CA ARG A 98 11.31 -7.77 13.55
C ARG A 98 11.17 -6.62 12.56
N VAL A 99 10.18 -6.66 11.67
CA VAL A 99 9.89 -5.58 10.72
C VAL A 99 9.59 -4.28 11.48
N TYR A 100 8.66 -4.31 12.43
CA TYR A 100 8.32 -3.10 13.20
C TYR A 100 9.44 -2.62 14.12
N LYS A 101 10.23 -3.53 14.70
CA LYS A 101 11.42 -3.14 15.46
C LYS A 101 12.41 -2.37 14.58
N LYS A 102 12.62 -2.83 13.33
CA LYS A 102 13.48 -2.16 12.36
C LYS A 102 12.91 -0.81 11.92
N ILE A 103 11.59 -0.69 11.74
CA ILE A 103 10.93 0.60 11.49
C ILE A 103 11.25 1.59 12.61
N LEU A 104 11.11 1.16 13.87
CA LEU A 104 11.38 2.02 15.02
C LEU A 104 12.85 2.42 15.10
N ASP A 105 13.81 1.52 14.78
CA ASP A 105 15.23 1.86 14.69
C ASP A 105 15.49 2.97 13.66
N ILE A 106 14.79 2.95 12.52
CA ILE A 106 14.95 3.94 11.46
C ILE A 106 14.28 5.25 11.86
N TYR A 107 13.06 5.18 12.41
CA TYR A 107 12.31 6.33 12.91
C TYR A 107 13.08 7.10 13.98
N GLU A 108 13.70 6.39 14.92
CA GLU A 108 14.50 6.95 16.02
C GLU A 108 15.74 7.68 15.50
N LYS A 109 16.42 7.12 14.49
CA LYS A 109 17.65 7.70 13.92
C LYS A 109 17.42 8.81 12.91
N HIS A 110 16.21 8.94 12.39
CA HIS A 110 15.92 9.93 11.36
C HIS A 110 15.85 11.33 11.97
N SER A 111 16.86 12.15 11.64
CA SER A 111 16.84 13.58 11.90
C SER A 111 15.90 14.27 10.93
N VAL A 112 14.89 14.97 11.45
CA VAL A 112 14.11 15.90 10.64
C VAL A 112 14.86 17.23 10.63
N GLU A 113 15.31 17.69 9.47
CA GLU A 113 15.76 19.06 9.31
C GLU A 113 14.54 19.97 9.44
N ILE A 114 14.42 20.65 10.58
CA ILE A 114 13.36 21.62 10.79
C ILE A 114 14.02 22.98 10.94
N ASN A 115 13.78 23.86 9.97
CA ASN A 115 14.23 25.24 10.04
C ASN A 115 13.45 25.94 11.17
N VAL A 116 14.06 26.03 12.35
CA VAL A 116 13.51 26.76 13.49
C VAL A 116 13.77 28.25 13.26
N PRO A 117 12.73 29.12 13.29
CA PRO A 117 12.95 30.55 13.24
C PRO A 117 13.62 31.00 14.54
N THR A 118 14.79 31.62 14.44
CA THR A 118 15.32 32.47 15.49
C THR A 118 14.38 33.67 15.65
N ASN A 119 13.69 33.71 16.78
CA ASN A 119 12.96 34.84 17.39
C ASN A 119 12.76 36.09 16.51
N GLU A 120 11.53 36.30 16.03
CA GLU A 120 10.77 37.58 16.09
C GLU A 120 9.59 37.69 15.11
N THR A 121 9.36 36.72 14.21
CA THR A 121 8.17 36.76 13.33
C THR A 121 7.47 35.41 13.22
N TRP A 122 6.38 35.23 13.97
CA TRP A 122 5.44 34.13 13.76
C TRP A 122 4.54 34.33 12.53
N GLU A 123 4.81 35.33 11.70
CA GLU A 123 3.94 35.71 10.59
C GLU A 123 4.41 35.19 9.21
N ASN A 124 5.49 34.42 9.12
CA ASN A 124 5.98 33.94 7.82
C ASN A 124 5.91 32.42 7.69
N ASN A 125 4.95 31.96 6.88
CA ASN A 125 4.78 30.63 6.27
C ASN A 125 5.95 29.66 6.53
N HIS A 126 5.82 28.88 7.59
CA HIS A 126 6.77 27.83 7.91
C HIS A 126 6.54 26.65 6.97
N ILE A 127 7.41 26.47 5.98
CA ILE A 127 7.44 25.26 5.16
C ILE A 127 8.17 24.19 5.95
N PHE A 128 7.44 23.25 6.55
CA PHE A 128 8.01 22.01 7.07
C PHE A 128 7.42 20.81 6.32
N ILE A 129 8.32 20.12 5.63
CA ILE A 129 8.02 18.86 4.95
C ILE A 129 8.41 17.76 5.93
N LEU A 130 7.40 17.05 6.46
CA LEU A 130 7.62 15.92 7.36
C LEU A 130 7.43 14.62 6.59
N GLY A 131 8.18 13.59 6.95
CA GLY A 131 8.00 12.30 6.30
C GLY A 131 8.99 11.23 6.74
N ILE A 132 9.10 10.25 5.85
CA ILE A 132 10.14 9.23 5.91
C ILE A 132 11.49 9.80 5.47
N PRO A 133 12.62 9.12 5.79
CA PRO A 133 13.90 9.42 5.16
C PRO A 133 13.83 9.28 3.64
N GLU A 134 14.96 9.49 2.97
CA GLU A 134 15.07 9.19 1.54
C GLU A 134 14.52 7.77 1.26
N ILE A 135 13.61 7.67 0.28
CA ILE A 135 12.77 6.49 0.12
C ILE A 135 13.57 5.25 -0.26
N THR A 136 14.65 5.40 -1.04
CA THR A 136 15.53 4.27 -1.37
C THR A 136 16.32 3.80 -0.16
N GLN A 137 16.73 4.69 0.74
CA GLN A 137 17.38 4.34 2.01
C GLN A 137 16.42 3.58 2.93
N LEU A 138 15.16 4.01 3.02
CA LEU A 138 14.14 3.31 3.80
C LEU A 138 13.85 1.92 3.21
N ALA A 139 13.62 1.82 1.90
CA ALA A 139 13.40 0.58 1.18
C ALA A 139 14.58 -0.40 1.41
N TYR A 140 15.81 0.05 1.15
CA TYR A 140 17.02 -0.75 1.32
C TYR A 140 17.21 -1.23 2.77
N SER A 141 16.94 -0.35 3.75
CA SER A 141 17.09 -0.69 5.16
C SER A 141 16.07 -1.73 5.66
N LEU A 142 14.87 -1.77 5.05
CA LEU A 142 13.80 -2.69 5.40
C LEU A 142 13.79 -3.97 4.56
N GLU A 143 14.39 -3.96 3.36
CA GLU A 143 14.33 -5.08 2.42
C GLU A 143 14.71 -6.43 3.06
N PRO A 144 15.84 -6.57 3.81
CA PRO A 144 16.21 -7.87 4.38
C PRO A 144 15.17 -8.44 5.34
N VAL A 145 14.55 -7.60 6.18
CA VAL A 145 13.54 -8.06 7.15
C VAL A 145 12.19 -8.32 6.49
N LEU A 146 11.86 -7.59 5.43
CA LEU A 146 10.63 -7.78 4.66
C LEU A 146 10.68 -9.01 3.76
N LEU A 147 11.83 -9.31 3.15
CA LEU A 147 12.01 -10.54 2.36
C LEU A 147 11.83 -11.77 3.24
N VAL A 148 12.52 -11.83 4.38
CA VAL A 148 12.38 -12.95 5.32
C VAL A 148 10.95 -13.05 5.87
N PHE A 149 10.31 -11.91 6.14
CA PHE A 149 8.89 -11.90 6.51
C PHE A 149 8.04 -12.52 5.39
N GLN A 150 8.24 -12.11 4.14
CA GLN A 150 7.48 -12.65 3.01
C GLN A 150 7.76 -14.13 2.77
N GLU A 151 8.99 -14.61 2.87
CA GLU A 151 9.35 -16.03 2.69
C GLU A 151 8.55 -17.00 3.57
N GLN A 152 7.95 -16.52 4.67
CA GLN A 152 7.09 -17.34 5.51
C GLN A 152 5.88 -17.92 4.75
N HIS A 153 5.37 -17.26 3.69
CA HIS A 153 4.30 -17.81 2.85
C HIS A 153 4.76 -18.99 1.97
N VAL A 154 6.06 -19.06 1.64
CA VAL A 154 6.61 -20.18 0.87
C VAL A 154 6.73 -21.40 1.76
N ILE A 155 7.13 -21.18 3.02
CA ILE A 155 7.27 -22.23 4.04
C ILE A 155 5.93 -22.87 4.38
N SER A 156 4.86 -22.07 4.47
CA SER A 156 3.50 -22.57 4.76
C SER A 156 2.90 -23.43 3.64
N ARG A 157 3.47 -23.36 2.42
CA ARG A 157 2.97 -24.04 1.21
C ARG A 157 1.50 -23.72 0.88
N ASP A 158 0.97 -22.66 1.49
CA ASP A 158 -0.39 -22.21 1.33
C ASP A 158 -0.39 -20.72 1.05
N TRP A 159 -0.75 -20.36 -0.17
CA TRP A 159 -0.84 -18.98 -0.62
C TRP A 159 -1.79 -18.13 0.24
N ARG A 160 -2.80 -18.73 0.89
CA ARG A 160 -3.74 -18.04 1.81
C ARG A 160 -3.02 -17.43 3.03
N SER A 161 -1.86 -17.97 3.40
CA SER A 161 -1.00 -17.40 4.43
C SER A 161 -0.52 -15.97 4.08
N LEU A 162 -0.42 -15.62 2.80
CA LEU A 162 -0.06 -14.25 2.37
C LEU A 162 -1.16 -13.23 2.73
N GLY A 163 -2.43 -13.63 2.59
CA GLY A 163 -3.58 -12.83 3.07
C GLY A 163 -3.58 -12.66 4.58
N PHE A 164 -3.22 -13.73 5.31
CA PHE A 164 -3.03 -13.67 6.76
C PHE A 164 -1.90 -12.70 7.16
N MET A 165 -0.75 -12.79 6.51
CA MET A 165 0.43 -11.97 6.78
C MET A 165 0.17 -10.48 6.58
N THR A 166 -0.43 -10.10 5.46
CA THR A 166 -0.80 -8.70 5.17
C THR A 166 -1.87 -8.19 6.14
N THR A 167 -2.86 -9.02 6.49
CA THR A 167 -3.85 -8.71 7.53
C THR A 167 -3.21 -8.49 8.90
N GLN A 168 -2.21 -9.30 9.27
CA GLN A 168 -1.49 -9.16 10.52
C GLN A 168 -0.74 -7.81 10.59
N LEU A 169 -0.08 -7.40 9.51
CA LEU A 169 0.56 -6.07 9.46
C LEU A 169 -0.48 -4.94 9.60
N ASN A 170 -1.61 -5.05 8.89
CA ASN A 170 -2.68 -4.06 8.99
C ASN A 170 -3.20 -3.92 10.43
N PHE A 171 -3.52 -5.03 11.12
CA PHE A 171 -3.95 -4.98 12.51
C PHE A 171 -2.84 -4.49 13.46
N THR A 172 -1.58 -4.84 13.19
CA THR A 172 -0.45 -4.32 13.97
C THR A 172 -0.34 -2.79 13.84
N ASN A 173 -0.46 -2.25 12.61
CA ASN A 173 -0.51 -0.82 12.36
C ASN A 173 -1.64 -0.15 13.16
N GLN A 174 -2.86 -0.70 13.10
CA GLN A 174 -4.00 -0.14 13.84
C GLN A 174 -3.77 -0.13 15.36
N LEU A 175 -3.22 -1.21 15.92
CA LEU A 175 -2.95 -1.33 17.35
C LEU A 175 -1.85 -0.39 17.81
N ILE A 176 -0.79 -0.20 17.00
CA ILE A 176 0.26 0.79 17.26
C ILE A 176 -0.35 2.18 17.27
N LEU A 177 -1.10 2.56 16.22
CA LEU A 177 -1.71 3.89 16.11
C LEU A 177 -2.63 4.21 17.28
N LYS A 178 -3.37 3.24 17.81
CA LYS A 178 -4.22 3.43 19.01
C LYS A 178 -3.45 3.81 20.28
N LYS A 179 -2.14 3.56 20.34
CA LYS A 179 -1.26 3.86 21.49
C LYS A 179 -0.50 5.19 21.35
N LEU A 180 -0.61 5.85 20.20
CA LEU A 180 0.12 7.08 19.91
C LEU A 180 -0.69 8.33 20.24
N THR A 181 0.02 9.37 20.69
CA THR A 181 -0.48 10.75 20.74
C THR A 181 -0.71 11.29 19.32
N PRO A 182 -1.47 12.39 19.15
CA PRO A 182 -1.70 12.96 17.82
C PRO A 182 -0.42 13.32 17.05
N THR A 183 0.59 13.87 17.71
CA THR A 183 1.87 14.25 17.08
C THR A 183 2.70 13.04 16.69
N GLU A 184 2.73 12.01 17.52
CA GLU A 184 3.38 10.74 17.21
C GLU A 184 2.70 10.04 16.03
N LYS A 185 1.36 10.10 15.94
CA LYS A 185 0.62 9.59 14.77
C LYS A 185 1.06 10.29 13.50
N ILE A 186 1.15 11.63 13.52
CA ILE A 186 1.61 12.41 12.36
C ILE A 186 2.99 11.92 11.89
N LEU A 187 3.92 11.69 12.82
CA LEU A 187 5.31 11.35 12.48
C LEU A 187 5.51 9.86 12.13
N LEU A 188 4.78 8.94 12.75
CA LEU A 188 5.00 7.50 12.58
C LEU A 188 4.11 6.86 11.50
N THR A 189 2.92 7.43 11.22
CA THR A 189 2.01 6.90 10.19
C THR A 189 2.67 6.72 8.82
N PRO A 190 3.51 7.65 8.32
CA PRO A 190 4.22 7.45 7.04
C PRO A 190 5.04 6.16 6.97
N TYR A 191 5.69 5.74 8.06
CA TYR A 191 6.51 4.53 8.12
C TYR A 191 5.65 3.27 8.16
N LEU A 192 4.57 3.30 8.93
CA LEU A 192 3.60 2.19 9.02
C LEU A 192 2.92 1.96 7.66
N LYS A 193 2.52 3.04 6.99
CA LYS A 193 1.97 3.03 5.63
C LYS A 193 2.99 2.50 4.63
N PHE A 194 4.25 2.94 4.71
CA PHE A 194 5.31 2.46 3.84
C PHE A 194 5.46 0.94 3.91
N VAL A 195 5.51 0.37 5.12
CA VAL A 195 5.65 -1.09 5.26
C VAL A 195 4.45 -1.85 4.73
N GLU A 196 3.23 -1.37 4.97
CA GLU A 196 2.02 -2.00 4.44
C GLU A 196 1.99 -1.97 2.90
N GLU A 197 2.37 -0.85 2.29
CA GLU A 197 2.45 -0.75 0.83
C GLU A 197 3.62 -1.56 0.25
N GLN A 198 4.79 -1.54 0.89
CA GLN A 198 6.00 -2.21 0.37
C GLN A 198 5.84 -3.73 0.28
N VAL A 199 5.02 -4.34 1.14
CA VAL A 199 4.75 -5.79 1.06
C VAL A 199 3.71 -6.16 -0.01
N ALA A 200 2.86 -5.21 -0.40
CA ALA A 200 1.72 -5.47 -1.30
C ALA A 200 1.95 -4.97 -2.73
N THR A 201 2.69 -3.87 -2.87
CA THR A 201 2.68 -3.04 -4.07
C THR A 201 4.09 -2.87 -4.65
N PRO A 202 4.31 -3.06 -5.96
CA PRO A 202 5.65 -3.11 -6.55
C PRO A 202 6.23 -1.71 -6.89
N TRP A 203 6.03 -0.69 -6.04
CA TRP A 203 6.43 0.69 -6.35
C TRP A 203 7.92 0.86 -6.64
N GLN A 204 8.77 0.13 -5.91
CA GLN A 204 10.22 0.16 -6.15
C GLN A 204 10.57 -0.35 -7.56
N ARG A 205 9.88 -1.39 -8.05
CA ARG A 205 10.05 -1.92 -9.41
C ARG A 205 9.49 -0.97 -10.46
N VAL A 206 8.37 -0.30 -10.20
CA VAL A 206 7.84 0.76 -11.06
C VAL A 206 8.91 1.84 -11.25
N CYS A 207 9.53 2.30 -10.17
CA CYS A 207 10.60 3.30 -10.23
C CYS A 207 11.82 2.78 -11.01
N ALA A 208 12.24 1.54 -10.76
CA ALA A 208 13.39 0.94 -11.44
C ALA A 208 13.16 0.74 -12.94
N ALA A 209 11.95 0.36 -13.36
CA ALA A 209 11.60 0.13 -14.76
C ALA A 209 11.72 1.40 -15.63
N ALA A 210 11.62 2.59 -15.03
CA ALA A 210 11.83 3.86 -15.70
C ALA A 210 13.26 4.05 -16.26
N VAL A 211 14.22 3.21 -15.86
CA VAL A 211 15.59 3.26 -16.40
C VAL A 211 15.63 3.15 -17.93
N LYS A 212 14.65 2.46 -18.52
CA LYS A 212 14.55 2.19 -19.96
C LYS A 212 14.03 3.38 -20.78
N TYR A 213 13.65 4.48 -20.13
CA TYR A 213 12.92 5.58 -20.75
C TYR A 213 13.70 6.89 -20.66
N GLU A 214 13.69 7.63 -21.76
CA GLU A 214 14.19 9.01 -21.79
C GLU A 214 13.28 9.94 -21.00
N ILE A 215 13.87 11.00 -20.47
CA ILE A 215 13.22 11.92 -19.53
C ILE A 215 11.99 12.64 -20.11
N ASP A 216 11.96 12.80 -21.44
CA ASP A 216 10.89 13.51 -22.16
C ASP A 216 10.01 12.57 -22.99
N SER A 217 10.24 11.26 -22.88
CA SER A 217 9.44 10.24 -23.56
C SER A 217 7.95 10.35 -23.17
N PRO A 218 7.03 10.12 -24.11
CA PRO A 218 5.60 10.16 -23.83
C PRO A 218 5.20 9.12 -22.78
N GLU A 219 5.84 7.95 -22.75
CA GLU A 219 5.59 6.91 -21.75
C GLU A 219 5.94 7.36 -20.33
N LEU A 220 7.10 8.00 -20.13
CA LEU A 220 7.49 8.47 -18.81
C LEU A 220 6.55 9.58 -18.32
N LYS A 221 6.23 10.56 -19.17
CA LYS A 221 5.29 11.64 -18.86
C LYS A 221 3.91 11.10 -18.46
N LEU A 222 3.42 10.10 -19.20
CA LEU A 222 2.17 9.43 -18.87
C LEU A 222 2.24 8.76 -17.49
N ILE A 223 3.29 8.01 -17.19
CA ILE A 223 3.42 7.36 -15.88
C ILE A 223 3.58 8.38 -14.74
N GLU A 224 4.30 9.47 -14.94
CA GLU A 224 4.37 10.56 -13.95
C GLU A 224 2.98 11.11 -13.61
N GLN A 225 2.15 11.36 -14.64
CA GLN A 225 0.74 11.77 -14.46
C GLN A 225 -0.06 10.69 -13.71
N MET A 226 0.06 9.42 -14.11
CA MET A 226 -0.76 8.35 -13.55
C MET A 226 -0.40 8.00 -12.11
N ILE A 227 0.89 8.06 -11.73
CA ILE A 227 1.31 7.87 -10.33
C ILE A 227 0.69 8.94 -9.42
N LEU A 228 0.65 10.20 -9.88
CA LEU A 228 0.00 11.29 -9.14
C LEU A 228 -1.51 11.13 -9.06
N ALA A 229 -2.15 10.63 -10.11
CA ALA A 229 -3.60 10.42 -10.16
C ALA A 229 -4.07 9.18 -9.37
N THR A 230 -3.18 8.20 -9.14
CA THR A 230 -3.51 6.88 -8.56
C THR A 230 -4.39 6.94 -7.30
N PRO A 231 -4.09 7.79 -6.27
CA PRO A 231 -4.93 7.85 -5.07
C PRO A 231 -6.34 8.39 -5.34
N LYS A 232 -6.47 9.38 -6.24
CA LYS A 232 -7.76 9.97 -6.60
C LYS A 232 -8.61 9.00 -7.42
N ILE A 233 -7.98 8.27 -8.33
CA ILE A 233 -8.63 7.20 -9.10
C ILE A 233 -9.15 6.13 -8.15
N ALA A 234 -8.33 5.66 -7.20
CA ALA A 234 -8.76 4.66 -6.21
C ALA A 234 -9.96 5.14 -5.38
N GLU A 235 -9.96 6.39 -4.91
CA GLU A 235 -11.08 6.95 -4.15
C GLU A 235 -12.35 7.06 -5.00
N SER A 236 -12.24 7.54 -6.25
CA SER A 236 -13.37 7.64 -7.18
C SER A 236 -13.98 6.28 -7.51
N VAL A 237 -13.15 5.27 -7.77
CA VAL A 237 -13.60 3.90 -8.03
C VAL A 237 -14.29 3.32 -6.79
N TYR A 238 -13.71 3.52 -5.60
CA TYR A 238 -14.32 3.07 -4.35
C TYR A 238 -15.71 3.70 -4.12
N GLN A 239 -15.85 5.01 -4.35
CA GLN A 239 -17.14 5.69 -4.21
C GLN A 239 -18.19 5.14 -5.18
N GLN A 240 -17.83 4.95 -6.44
CA GLN A 240 -18.70 4.32 -7.44
C GLN A 240 -19.09 2.88 -7.05
N LEU A 241 -18.16 2.10 -6.49
CA LEU A 241 -18.45 0.75 -6.00
C LEU A 241 -19.44 0.74 -4.84
N VAL A 242 -19.31 1.68 -3.89
CA VAL A 242 -20.27 1.83 -2.77
C VAL A 242 -21.66 2.16 -3.29
N GLU A 243 -21.77 3.02 -4.30
CA GLU A 243 -23.05 3.41 -4.92
C GLU A 243 -23.68 2.28 -5.74
N LEU A 244 -22.87 1.54 -6.51
CA LEU A 244 -23.35 0.45 -7.37
C LEU A 244 -23.69 -0.83 -6.58
N LEU A 245 -23.04 -1.04 -5.44
CA LEU A 245 -23.21 -2.22 -4.61
C LEU A 245 -23.57 -1.85 -3.16
N PRO A 246 -24.67 -1.11 -2.92
CA PRO A 246 -24.98 -0.54 -1.61
C PRO A 246 -25.28 -1.61 -0.55
N ASN A 247 -25.71 -2.79 -0.98
CA ASN A 247 -26.02 -3.92 -0.11
C ASN A 247 -24.84 -4.91 0.02
N HIS A 248 -23.70 -4.65 -0.62
CA HIS A 248 -22.56 -5.58 -0.56
C HIS A 248 -21.96 -5.59 0.84
N HIS A 249 -21.91 -6.79 1.41
CA HIS A 249 -21.33 -7.07 2.71
C HIS A 249 -20.22 -8.10 2.57
N SER A 250 -19.02 -7.69 2.93
CA SER A 250 -17.92 -8.61 3.16
C SER A 250 -17.97 -9.13 4.60
N ARG A 251 -17.07 -10.06 4.96
CA ARG A 251 -16.88 -10.47 6.36
C ARG A 251 -16.33 -9.36 7.27
N ARG A 252 -15.68 -8.34 6.69
CA ARG A 252 -15.30 -7.10 7.40
C ARG A 252 -16.49 -6.14 7.56
N GLY A 253 -17.63 -6.48 6.98
CA GLY A 253 -18.87 -5.71 6.96
C GLY A 253 -19.10 -5.00 5.62
N GLU A 254 -20.00 -4.02 5.67
CA GLU A 254 -20.35 -3.16 4.54
C GLU A 254 -19.15 -2.45 3.93
N LEU A 255 -19.23 -2.20 2.62
CA LEU A 255 -18.24 -1.40 1.90
C LEU A 255 -17.96 -0.04 2.56
N SER A 256 -19.00 0.57 3.13
CA SER A 256 -18.97 1.88 3.80
C SER A 256 -18.10 1.92 5.06
N LYS A 257 -17.77 0.76 5.67
CA LYS A 257 -16.99 0.72 6.92
C LYS A 257 -15.53 1.13 6.68
N ALA A 258 -14.96 1.88 7.62
CA ALA A 258 -13.60 2.42 7.51
C ALA A 258 -12.52 1.35 7.22
N ASP A 259 -12.60 0.19 7.89
CA ASP A 259 -11.64 -0.91 7.67
C ASP A 259 -11.79 -1.56 6.28
N VAL A 260 -13.02 -1.60 5.75
CA VAL A 260 -13.30 -2.13 4.40
C VAL A 260 -12.82 -1.14 3.35
N LYS A 261 -13.09 0.16 3.55
CA LYS A 261 -12.55 1.24 2.72
C LYS A 261 -11.03 1.17 2.62
N HIS A 262 -10.33 1.06 3.75
CA HIS A 262 -8.86 0.99 3.76
C HIS A 262 -8.34 -0.19 2.93
N SER A 263 -8.91 -1.39 3.12
CA SER A 263 -8.51 -2.57 2.34
C SER A 263 -8.81 -2.41 0.85
N CYS A 264 -9.99 -1.87 0.50
CA CYS A 264 -10.39 -1.67 -0.90
C CYS A 264 -9.46 -0.67 -1.60
N LEU A 265 -9.17 0.47 -0.95
CA LEU A 265 -8.25 1.47 -1.49
C LEU A 265 -6.84 0.90 -1.67
N ARG A 266 -6.33 0.11 -0.71
CA ARG A 266 -5.03 -0.55 -0.83
C ARG A 266 -4.98 -1.43 -2.07
N ASP A 267 -5.99 -2.27 -2.27
CA ASP A 267 -6.04 -3.20 -3.40
C ASP A 267 -6.15 -2.41 -4.72
N LEU A 268 -6.94 -1.32 -4.78
CA LEU A 268 -7.06 -0.47 -5.97
C LEU A 268 -5.74 0.21 -6.33
N ASN A 269 -4.97 0.64 -5.32
CA ASN A 269 -3.63 1.16 -5.52
C ASN A 269 -2.67 0.07 -6.02
N MET A 270 -2.78 -1.16 -5.49
CA MET A 270 -1.96 -2.30 -5.90
C MET A 270 -2.17 -2.64 -7.38
N PHE A 271 -3.42 -2.76 -7.84
CA PHE A 271 -3.72 -3.04 -9.24
C PHE A 271 -3.17 -1.96 -10.18
N GLN A 272 -3.35 -0.69 -9.84
CA GLN A 272 -2.79 0.41 -10.63
C GLN A 272 -1.26 0.34 -10.70
N ALA A 273 -0.57 0.07 -9.59
CA ALA A 273 0.88 -0.06 -9.59
C ALA A 273 1.39 -1.22 -10.44
N TYR A 274 0.72 -2.38 -10.41
CA TYR A 274 1.04 -3.49 -11.30
C TYR A 274 0.79 -3.14 -12.77
N LEU A 275 -0.26 -2.37 -13.08
CA LEU A 275 -0.51 -1.88 -14.44
C LEU A 275 0.60 -0.92 -14.90
N TRP A 276 1.02 0.02 -14.05
CA TRP A 276 2.15 0.93 -14.35
C TRP A 276 3.45 0.17 -14.59
N LEU A 277 3.68 -0.87 -13.79
CA LEU A 277 4.83 -1.75 -13.98
C LEU A 277 4.76 -2.48 -15.33
N CYS A 278 3.61 -3.07 -15.67
CA CYS A 278 3.42 -3.76 -16.94
C CYS A 278 3.65 -2.83 -18.14
N PHE A 279 3.14 -1.61 -18.05
CA PHE A 279 3.33 -0.57 -19.07
C PHE A 279 4.82 -0.22 -19.25
N LEU A 280 5.57 0.00 -18.16
CA LEU A 280 7.01 0.29 -18.21
C LEU A 280 7.86 -0.93 -18.60
N GLU A 281 7.42 -2.14 -18.29
CA GLU A 281 8.09 -3.37 -18.68
C GLU A 281 7.76 -3.78 -20.12
N LYS A 282 6.75 -3.13 -20.75
CA LYS A 282 6.15 -3.52 -22.03
C LYS A 282 5.67 -4.98 -22.06
N SER A 283 5.13 -5.44 -20.93
CA SER A 283 4.72 -6.84 -20.74
C SER A 283 3.67 -6.97 -19.63
N MET A 284 2.73 -7.91 -19.80
CA MET A 284 1.75 -8.25 -18.76
C MET A 284 2.23 -9.27 -17.73
N THR A 285 3.47 -9.78 -17.86
CA THR A 285 4.02 -10.86 -17.03
C THR A 285 3.86 -10.59 -15.53
N SER A 286 4.04 -9.35 -15.08
CA SER A 286 3.92 -8.99 -13.67
C SER A 286 2.48 -9.17 -13.14
N ILE A 287 1.45 -8.91 -13.96
CA ILE A 287 0.06 -9.20 -13.60
C ILE A 287 -0.21 -10.71 -13.68
N GLU A 288 0.18 -11.36 -14.77
CA GLU A 288 -0.10 -12.77 -15.03
C GLU A 288 0.50 -13.72 -14.00
N THR A 289 1.74 -13.44 -13.56
CA THR A 289 2.51 -14.36 -12.71
C THR A 289 2.49 -13.99 -11.23
N GLU A 290 2.04 -12.78 -10.87
CA GLU A 290 2.05 -12.32 -9.48
C GLU A 290 0.67 -11.86 -9.00
N LEU A 291 0.05 -10.88 -9.66
CA LEU A 291 -1.20 -10.29 -9.19
C LEU A 291 -2.39 -11.24 -9.40
N LEU A 292 -2.52 -11.83 -10.58
CA LEU A 292 -3.64 -12.70 -10.92
C LEU A 292 -3.69 -13.95 -10.02
N PRO A 293 -2.58 -14.69 -9.78
CA PRO A 293 -2.58 -15.81 -8.83
C PRO A 293 -2.95 -15.39 -7.40
N LEU A 294 -2.51 -14.20 -6.96
CA LEU A 294 -2.89 -13.64 -5.67
C LEU A 294 -4.41 -13.44 -5.58
N CYS A 295 -5.01 -12.84 -6.61
CA CYS A 295 -6.45 -12.61 -6.66
C CYS A 295 -7.25 -13.91 -6.69
N VAL A 296 -6.84 -14.90 -7.49
CA VAL A 296 -7.48 -16.22 -7.55
C VAL A 296 -7.49 -16.87 -6.18
N MET A 297 -6.34 -16.89 -5.50
CA MET A 297 -6.23 -17.44 -4.14
C MET A 297 -7.14 -16.72 -3.15
N VAL A 298 -7.25 -15.39 -3.23
CA VAL A 298 -8.18 -14.63 -2.38
C VAL A 298 -9.63 -15.01 -2.71
N VAL A 299 -10.00 -15.08 -3.98
CA VAL A 299 -11.39 -15.36 -4.34
C VAL A 299 -11.81 -16.79 -3.98
N GLU A 300 -11.02 -17.80 -4.34
CA GLU A 300 -11.30 -19.21 -4.00
C GLU A 300 -11.20 -19.47 -2.50
N GLY A 301 -10.24 -18.84 -1.81
CA GLY A 301 -9.96 -19.09 -0.39
C GLY A 301 -10.85 -18.29 0.57
N VAL A 302 -11.14 -17.02 0.26
CA VAL A 302 -11.84 -16.06 1.15
C VAL A 302 -13.33 -15.96 0.82
N GLY A 303 -13.76 -16.49 -0.34
CA GLY A 303 -15.17 -16.56 -0.74
C GLY A 303 -15.75 -15.20 -1.15
N ILE A 304 -14.95 -14.35 -1.79
CA ILE A 304 -15.41 -13.08 -2.38
C ILE A 304 -16.18 -13.39 -3.68
N GLN A 305 -17.35 -12.81 -3.89
CA GLN A 305 -18.09 -12.99 -5.14
C GLN A 305 -17.32 -12.35 -6.31
N TRP A 306 -17.04 -13.13 -7.38
CA TRP A 306 -16.35 -12.65 -8.59
C TRP A 306 -17.04 -11.48 -9.29
N GLU A 307 -18.35 -11.32 -9.09
CA GLU A 307 -19.13 -10.16 -9.56
C GLU A 307 -18.53 -8.84 -9.09
N MET A 308 -18.00 -8.81 -7.87
CA MET A 308 -17.31 -7.65 -7.33
C MET A 308 -16.03 -7.36 -8.12
N THR A 309 -15.26 -8.39 -8.46
CA THR A 309 -14.00 -8.28 -9.21
C THR A 309 -14.23 -7.81 -10.65
N GLU A 310 -15.32 -8.25 -11.30
CA GLU A 310 -15.68 -7.79 -12.64
C GLU A 310 -16.08 -6.30 -12.64
N LYS A 311 -16.99 -5.92 -11.75
CA LYS A 311 -17.45 -4.52 -11.64
C LYS A 311 -16.32 -3.58 -11.26
N TRP A 312 -15.50 -3.98 -10.30
CA TRP A 312 -14.24 -3.33 -9.96
C TRP A 312 -13.38 -3.06 -11.19
N CYS A 313 -13.15 -4.08 -12.03
CA CYS A 313 -12.16 -4.02 -13.10
C CYS A 313 -12.65 -3.11 -14.22
N GLN A 314 -13.95 -3.17 -14.48
CA GLN A 314 -14.64 -2.27 -15.38
C GLN A 314 -14.52 -0.82 -14.92
N ILE A 315 -14.97 -0.50 -13.69
CA ILE A 315 -14.99 0.88 -13.16
C ILE A 315 -13.57 1.44 -13.06
N LEU A 316 -12.60 0.63 -12.62
CA LEU A 316 -11.19 1.04 -12.57
C LEU A 316 -10.68 1.42 -13.95
N THR A 317 -10.99 0.62 -14.97
CA THR A 317 -10.57 0.88 -16.35
C THR A 317 -11.21 2.14 -16.91
N GLU A 318 -12.53 2.29 -16.76
CA GLU A 318 -13.27 3.46 -17.22
C GLU A 318 -12.78 4.74 -16.53
N THR A 319 -12.52 4.67 -15.23
CA THR A 319 -11.99 5.79 -14.45
C THR A 319 -10.57 6.14 -14.86
N ILE A 320 -9.70 5.17 -15.17
CA ILE A 320 -8.37 5.46 -15.72
C ILE A 320 -8.50 6.14 -17.09
N ILE A 321 -9.31 5.60 -17.99
CA ILE A 321 -9.49 6.12 -19.36
C ILE A 321 -10.00 7.57 -19.36
N SER A 322 -10.84 7.96 -18.39
CA SER A 322 -11.34 9.34 -18.28
C SER A 322 -10.25 10.36 -17.92
N HIS A 323 -9.11 9.91 -17.40
CA HIS A 323 -7.94 10.75 -17.10
C HIS A 323 -6.95 10.86 -18.27
N LEU A 324 -7.23 10.21 -19.40
CA LEU A 324 -6.33 10.14 -20.54
C LEU A 324 -6.82 11.00 -21.71
N ASP A 325 -5.90 11.66 -22.39
CA ASP A 325 -6.15 12.21 -23.73
C ASP A 325 -6.09 11.11 -24.82
N THR A 326 -6.32 11.49 -26.07
CA THR A 326 -6.35 10.56 -27.21
C THR A 326 -5.01 9.85 -27.46
N GLU A 327 -3.89 10.54 -27.32
CA GLU A 327 -2.56 9.96 -27.54
C GLU A 327 -2.20 9.01 -26.40
N GLN A 328 -2.47 9.42 -25.16
CA GLN A 328 -2.28 8.62 -23.96
C GLN A 328 -3.13 7.34 -23.97
N LYS A 329 -4.36 7.41 -24.46
CA LYS A 329 -5.21 6.23 -24.67
C LYS A 329 -4.58 5.22 -25.62
N THR A 330 -3.95 5.68 -26.69
CA THR A 330 -3.29 4.80 -27.67
C THR A 330 -2.15 4.00 -27.02
N LEU A 331 -1.45 4.59 -26.05
CA LEU A 331 -0.36 3.94 -25.31
C LEU A 331 -0.87 2.96 -24.23
N LEU A 332 -1.88 3.35 -23.45
CA LEU A 332 -2.24 2.63 -22.22
C LEU A 332 -3.45 1.70 -22.35
N CYS A 333 -4.41 1.98 -23.23
CA CYS A 333 -5.60 1.15 -23.42
C CYS A 333 -5.30 -0.33 -23.72
N PRO A 334 -4.25 -0.69 -24.50
CA PRO A 334 -3.91 -2.11 -24.71
C PRO A 334 -3.66 -2.87 -23.40
N TYR A 335 -2.96 -2.27 -22.44
CA TYR A 335 -2.66 -2.89 -21.15
C TYR A 335 -3.90 -3.00 -20.26
N LEU A 336 -4.78 -1.98 -20.29
CA LEU A 336 -6.06 -2.00 -19.57
C LEU A 336 -6.97 -3.12 -20.09
N GLN A 337 -7.10 -3.23 -21.41
CA GLN A 337 -7.90 -4.28 -22.06
C GLN A 337 -7.33 -5.67 -21.78
N GLN A 338 -6.00 -5.83 -21.86
CA GLN A 338 -5.36 -7.10 -21.58
C GLN A 338 -5.52 -7.52 -20.11
N MET A 339 -5.43 -6.56 -19.17
CA MET A 339 -5.73 -6.82 -17.76
C MET A 339 -7.16 -7.34 -17.61
N GLN A 340 -8.16 -6.65 -18.18
CA GLN A 340 -9.56 -7.09 -18.11
C GLN A 340 -9.75 -8.51 -18.68
N GLN A 341 -9.12 -8.81 -19.82
CA GLN A 341 -9.19 -10.12 -20.45
C GLN A 341 -8.58 -11.22 -19.57
N LEU A 342 -7.42 -10.98 -18.96
CA LEU A 342 -6.77 -11.94 -18.07
C LEU A 342 -7.67 -12.31 -16.89
N PHE A 343 -8.25 -11.32 -16.21
CA PHE A 343 -9.17 -11.57 -15.09
C PHE A 343 -10.46 -12.28 -15.53
N LEU A 344 -11.00 -11.96 -16.71
CA LEU A 344 -12.20 -12.61 -17.26
C LEU A 344 -11.94 -14.06 -17.67
N GLN A 345 -10.80 -14.34 -18.30
CA GLN A 345 -10.37 -15.69 -18.67
C GLN A 345 -10.20 -16.55 -17.42
N GLU A 346 -9.54 -16.01 -16.40
CA GLU A 346 -9.29 -16.73 -15.16
C GLU A 346 -10.59 -17.03 -14.40
N ARG A 347 -11.51 -16.06 -14.32
CA ARG A 347 -12.87 -16.30 -13.80
C ARG A 347 -13.56 -17.46 -14.52
N SER A 348 -13.48 -17.47 -15.85
CA SER A 348 -14.10 -18.51 -16.68
C SER A 348 -13.47 -19.88 -16.41
N ARG A 349 -12.14 -19.94 -16.26
CA ARG A 349 -11.38 -21.14 -15.87
C ARG A 349 -11.85 -21.72 -14.54
N LEU A 350 -12.23 -20.87 -13.60
CA LEU A 350 -12.75 -21.24 -12.28
C LEU A 350 -14.24 -21.64 -12.28
N GLY A 351 -14.89 -21.70 -13.44
CA GLY A 351 -16.27 -22.20 -13.58
C GLY A 351 -17.36 -21.16 -13.34
N TYR A 352 -17.00 -19.89 -13.11
CA TYR A 352 -17.98 -18.80 -12.97
C TYR A 352 -18.44 -18.35 -14.35
N LYS A 353 -19.64 -18.80 -14.77
CA LYS A 353 -20.27 -18.34 -16.01
C LYS A 353 -20.67 -16.87 -15.89
N LYS A 354 -20.69 -16.18 -17.03
CA LYS A 354 -21.27 -14.83 -17.13
C LYS A 354 -22.77 -14.98 -16.89
N GLU A 355 -23.31 -14.39 -15.83
CA GLU A 355 -24.76 -14.15 -15.80
C GLU A 355 -25.04 -13.16 -16.92
N LEU A 356 -25.53 -13.67 -18.05
CA LEU A 356 -26.15 -12.84 -19.06
C LEU A 356 -27.32 -12.15 -18.35
N ALA A 357 -27.28 -10.82 -18.31
CA ALA A 357 -28.44 -10.03 -17.97
C ALA A 357 -29.56 -10.39 -18.96
N GLY A 358 -30.43 -11.33 -18.57
CA GLY A 358 -31.51 -11.83 -19.40
C GLY A 358 -31.65 -13.34 -19.33
N GLY A 359 -32.31 -13.81 -18.28
CA GLY A 359 -33.35 -14.83 -18.37
C GLY A 359 -32.92 -16.26 -18.72
N ILE A 360 -33.52 -17.19 -17.98
CA ILE A 360 -33.75 -18.58 -18.37
C ILE A 360 -34.18 -18.65 -19.85
N VAL A 361 -33.50 -19.50 -20.63
CA VAL A 361 -34.18 -20.43 -21.54
C VAL A 361 -33.60 -21.81 -21.30
#